data_AF-K0KEP9-F1
#
_entry.id   AF-K0KEP9-F1
#
_cell.length_a   1.000
_cell.length_b   1.000
_cell.length_c   1.000
_cell.angle_alpha   90.00
_cell.angle_beta   90.00
_cell.angle_gamma   90.00
#
_symmetry.space_group_name_H-M   'P 1'
#
loop_
_entity.id
_entity.type
_entity.pdbx_description
1 polymer ?
#
loop_
_entity_poly.entity_id
_entity_poly.type
_entity_poly.pdbx_seq_one_letter_code
_entity_poly.pdbx_strand_id
1 'polypeptide(L)'
;MITRTMDPIPFPDSNDTDSDTEQYNNNDQTLKSRPNHLGKNSSTSSITSNQSNQSSITPISEKPQPIPHDKFSHLNDFKSKHEYSDSGNYPTIHYKTKINPYRFKFRQFLLPWIRSESPILSSIQSNIRTNFLDYFFAYTANFASHTFYVLMLPLPIWCGYGREARDLIFIIGYGIYFTGFLKDFCCLPRPRSPPLHRITLSGYTAKEYGFPSSHSANATAVSLYLLTKIINNFNEFNSKWTSISLLISLFIYYFSLILGRIYCGMHGFSDLLVGSIIGTTVFLTRQLTRDWYDSLILQDSWWIPLVTTLINYSLIYIHVTPVDDCPCFDDSVAFIGVIIGLEFSHWSFIKSSYSYGGVEYGLHSLDLPYSLSELGLLKTIGRIFVGVILVIIWKEISKPLLLSILKPFYNLIISTDKESITFNRIRSDTLEKREKFDDLSKVVRKLSHGEKPIKRDTVGPQSSIDLTELEELKNHKDYFNELDKLQKSNILFTCGAFKKRYDLEILVRLIVYAGIPTIVVIGCPPVFAKLGLFYIPNVIV
;
A
#
# COMPACT_ATOMS: atom_id res chain seq x y z
N MET A 1 -31.30 2.91 -46.99
CA MET A 1 -30.49 1.74 -47.33
C MET A 1 -29.85 1.25 -46.02
N ILE A 2 -30.52 0.24 -45.44
CA ILE A 2 -30.14 -0.69 -44.36
C ILE A 2 -29.74 -0.09 -43.00
N THR A 3 -30.77 0.30 -42.25
CA THR A 3 -30.90 0.12 -40.80
C THR A 3 -31.08 -1.38 -40.47
N ARG A 4 -30.35 -1.92 -39.50
CA ARG A 4 -30.65 -3.22 -38.89
C ARG A 4 -30.76 -3.07 -37.37
N THR A 5 -32.01 -3.07 -36.93
CA THR A 5 -32.48 -3.28 -35.56
C THR A 5 -32.14 -4.70 -35.13
N MET A 6 -31.59 -4.88 -33.93
CA MET A 6 -31.47 -6.19 -33.28
C MET A 6 -32.67 -6.36 -32.35
N ASP A 7 -33.51 -7.34 -32.68
CA ASP A 7 -34.59 -7.82 -31.83
C ASP A 7 -34.04 -8.75 -30.71
N PRO A 8 -34.69 -8.83 -29.55
CA PRO A 8 -34.26 -9.64 -28.42
C PRO A 8 -34.55 -11.14 -28.64
N ILE A 9 -33.58 -11.98 -28.25
CA ILE A 9 -33.66 -13.45 -28.30
C ILE A 9 -34.58 -13.96 -27.17
N PRO A 10 -35.55 -14.85 -27.44
CA PRO A 10 -36.44 -15.39 -26.42
C PRO A 10 -35.79 -16.55 -25.64
N PHE A 11 -36.07 -16.61 -24.34
CA PHE A 11 -35.81 -17.77 -23.47
C PHE A 11 -36.73 -18.95 -23.83
N PRO A 12 -36.26 -20.20 -23.78
CA PRO A 12 -37.15 -21.35 -23.76
C PRO A 12 -37.43 -21.80 -22.32
N ASP A 13 -38.71 -21.84 -21.97
CA ASP A 13 -39.25 -22.69 -20.90
C ASP A 13 -39.30 -24.14 -21.40
N SER A 14 -38.86 -25.10 -20.58
CA SER A 14 -39.40 -26.46 -20.60
C SER A 14 -39.08 -27.19 -19.28
N ASN A 15 -40.16 -27.55 -18.59
CA ASN A 15 -40.24 -28.69 -17.68
C ASN A 15 -39.81 -29.99 -18.38
N ASP A 16 -39.26 -30.91 -17.60
CA ASP A 16 -39.40 -32.40 -17.65
C ASP A 16 -38.14 -32.99 -16.95
N THR A 17 -38.21 -33.41 -15.68
CA THR A 17 -38.59 -34.73 -15.15
C THR A 17 -37.84 -35.94 -15.72
N ASP A 18 -37.41 -36.78 -14.76
CA ASP A 18 -36.90 -38.16 -14.86
C ASP A 18 -35.43 -38.33 -15.29
N SER A 19 -34.59 -39.18 -14.70
CA SER A 19 -34.71 -40.16 -13.60
C SER A 19 -33.30 -40.71 -13.31
N ASP A 20 -33.07 -41.12 -12.06
CA ASP A 20 -32.22 -42.22 -11.55
C ASP A 20 -30.77 -42.37 -12.09
N THR A 21 -29.73 -42.46 -11.25
CA THR A 21 -29.52 -43.61 -10.35
C THR A 21 -28.36 -43.37 -9.36
N GLU A 22 -28.48 -44.14 -8.28
CA GLU A 22 -27.66 -44.30 -7.08
C GLU A 22 -26.15 -44.51 -7.26
N GLN A 23 -25.36 -44.06 -6.27
CA GLN A 23 -24.62 -44.90 -5.32
C GLN A 23 -23.49 -44.10 -4.67
N TYR A 24 -23.50 -43.92 -3.36
CA TYR A 24 -22.27 -44.05 -2.57
C TYR A 24 -22.57 -44.53 -1.15
N ASN A 25 -21.92 -45.65 -0.84
CA ASN A 25 -22.01 -46.44 0.38
C ASN A 25 -21.43 -45.73 1.61
N ASN A 26 -22.03 -46.09 2.75
CA ASN A 26 -21.58 -45.88 4.12
C ASN A 26 -20.17 -46.44 4.40
N ASN A 27 -19.47 -45.82 5.34
CA ASN A 27 -18.82 -46.56 6.43
C ASN A 27 -18.64 -45.67 7.68
N ASP A 28 -19.18 -46.18 8.79
CA ASP A 28 -19.05 -45.74 10.17
C ASP A 28 -17.61 -45.72 10.68
N GLN A 29 -17.32 -44.85 11.66
CA GLN A 29 -16.76 -45.30 12.95
C GLN A 29 -16.75 -44.24 14.06
N THR A 30 -17.37 -44.61 15.18
CA THR A 30 -17.06 -44.35 16.60
C THR A 30 -17.67 -43.14 17.35
N LEU A 31 -18.72 -43.48 18.12
CA LEU A 31 -19.23 -42.80 19.32
C LEU A 31 -18.24 -42.88 20.50
N LYS A 32 -18.23 -41.83 21.35
CA LYS A 32 -17.98 -41.94 22.79
C LYS A 32 -19.12 -41.30 23.58
N SER A 33 -19.69 -42.11 24.46
CA SER A 33 -20.81 -41.86 25.36
C SER A 33 -20.40 -41.16 26.66
N ARG A 34 -21.32 -40.39 27.26
CA ARG A 34 -21.34 -40.04 28.69
C ARG A 34 -22.80 -40.01 29.20
N PRO A 35 -23.11 -40.56 30.38
CA PRO A 35 -24.48 -40.75 30.87
C PRO A 35 -24.97 -39.63 31.80
N ASN A 36 -26.30 -39.56 31.91
CA ASN A 36 -27.09 -38.74 32.83
C ASN A 36 -27.00 -39.22 34.30
N HIS A 37 -27.16 -38.29 35.24
CA HIS A 37 -27.65 -38.58 36.59
C HIS A 37 -28.67 -37.52 37.04
N LEU A 38 -29.85 -38.01 37.45
CA LEU A 38 -30.92 -37.29 38.14
C LEU A 38 -30.56 -37.05 39.61
N GLY A 39 -31.05 -35.93 40.18
CA GLY A 39 -31.13 -35.68 41.63
C GLY A 39 -32.18 -34.61 41.95
N LYS A 40 -33.20 -34.99 42.74
CA LYS A 40 -34.39 -34.24 43.17
C LYS A 40 -34.11 -33.19 44.25
N ASN A 41 -35.01 -32.18 44.36
CA ASN A 41 -35.77 -31.74 45.57
C ASN A 41 -36.34 -30.32 45.32
N SER A 42 -37.66 -30.13 45.11
CA SER A 42 -38.71 -29.77 46.09
C SER A 42 -38.33 -28.59 47.01
N SER A 43 -39.03 -27.44 47.04
CA SER A 43 -40.37 -27.31 47.64
C SER A 43 -40.86 -25.83 47.56
N THR A 44 -42.17 -25.66 47.21
CA THR A 44 -43.23 -24.76 47.78
C THR A 44 -42.83 -23.50 48.58
N SER A 45 -43.51 -22.34 48.58
CA SER A 45 -44.95 -22.02 48.40
C SER A 45 -45.20 -20.50 48.36
N SER A 46 -46.31 -20.15 47.73
CA SER A 46 -47.18 -18.96 47.71
C SER A 46 -47.33 -18.05 48.96
N ILE A 47 -47.66 -16.76 48.75
CA ILE A 47 -48.94 -16.07 49.12
C ILE A 47 -48.83 -14.52 48.97
N THR A 48 -49.99 -13.94 48.67
CA THR A 48 -50.49 -12.63 48.23
C THR A 48 -50.55 -11.48 49.28
N SER A 49 -50.92 -10.28 48.79
CA SER A 49 -51.63 -9.13 49.44
C SER A 49 -50.78 -8.03 50.11
N ASN A 50 -51.16 -6.75 50.22
CA ASN A 50 -51.95 -5.75 49.46
C ASN A 50 -51.72 -4.36 50.15
N GLN A 51 -52.08 -3.23 49.50
CA GLN A 51 -52.39 -1.87 50.05
C GLN A 51 -51.35 -0.70 50.13
N SER A 52 -51.61 0.28 49.24
CA SER A 52 -51.79 1.76 49.37
C SER A 52 -50.93 2.66 50.29
N ASN A 53 -50.30 3.73 49.72
CA ASN A 53 -50.72 5.15 49.87
C ASN A 53 -49.84 6.20 49.14
N GLN A 54 -50.51 7.01 48.31
CA GLN A 54 -50.42 8.46 47.97
C GLN A 54 -49.12 9.33 47.93
N SER A 55 -49.00 10.06 46.79
CA SER A 55 -48.55 11.47 46.56
C SER A 55 -47.05 11.83 46.73
N SER A 56 -46.32 12.58 45.87
CA SER A 56 -46.64 13.79 45.07
C SER A 56 -45.52 14.12 44.02
N ILE A 57 -45.93 14.45 42.78
CA ILE A 57 -45.46 15.49 41.81
C ILE A 57 -43.95 15.78 41.58
N THR A 58 -43.45 15.57 40.34
CA THR A 58 -42.76 16.57 39.44
C THR A 58 -42.38 15.94 38.06
N PRO A 59 -42.19 16.75 36.98
CA PRO A 59 -42.55 16.36 35.61
C PRO A 59 -41.51 15.51 34.87
N ILE A 60 -41.99 14.56 34.08
CA ILE A 60 -41.19 13.77 33.14
C ILE A 60 -40.88 14.67 31.92
N SER A 61 -39.62 15.08 31.80
CA SER A 61 -39.06 15.58 30.54
C SER A 61 -39.10 14.45 29.51
N GLU A 62 -39.75 14.69 28.38
CA GLU A 62 -39.72 13.79 27.22
C GLU A 62 -38.26 13.46 26.85
N LYS A 63 -37.95 12.16 26.81
CA LYS A 63 -36.69 11.69 26.22
C LYS A 63 -36.75 11.93 24.70
N PRO A 64 -35.68 12.46 24.08
CA PRO A 64 -35.62 12.54 22.63
C PRO A 64 -35.67 11.13 22.04
N GLN A 65 -36.51 10.96 21.02
CA GLN A 65 -36.63 9.75 20.21
C GLN A 65 -35.23 9.32 19.71
N PRO A 66 -34.89 8.02 19.75
CA PRO A 66 -33.60 7.56 19.26
C PRO A 66 -33.52 7.76 17.74
N ILE A 67 -32.44 8.40 17.30
CA ILE A 67 -32.03 8.52 15.90
C ILE A 67 -32.03 7.11 15.27
N PRO A 68 -32.51 6.91 14.02
CA PRO A 68 -32.57 5.59 13.41
C PRO A 68 -31.18 4.95 13.43
N HIS A 69 -31.07 3.80 14.07
CA HIS A 69 -29.87 2.96 14.02
C HIS A 69 -29.45 2.78 12.55
N ASP A 70 -28.22 3.16 12.23
CA ASP A 70 -27.63 2.89 10.92
C ASP A 70 -27.69 1.38 10.66
N LYS A 71 -28.63 0.99 9.80
CA LYS A 71 -28.97 -0.41 9.50
C LYS A 71 -27.77 -1.16 8.90
N PHE A 72 -26.73 -0.44 8.46
CA PHE A 72 -25.49 -0.95 7.89
C PHE A 72 -24.31 -0.96 8.86
N SER A 73 -24.51 -0.58 10.12
CA SER A 73 -23.45 -0.62 11.15
C SER A 73 -22.78 -1.99 11.30
N HIS A 74 -23.51 -3.08 11.02
CA HIS A 74 -22.98 -4.45 11.01
C HIS A 74 -21.96 -4.73 9.88
N LEU A 75 -21.94 -3.94 8.80
CA LEU A 75 -20.90 -4.02 7.77
C LEU A 75 -19.56 -3.45 8.24
N ASN A 76 -19.54 -2.72 9.36
CA ASN A 76 -18.32 -2.22 9.99
C ASN A 76 -17.77 -3.19 11.05
N ASP A 77 -18.30 -4.42 11.17
CA ASP A 77 -17.84 -5.40 12.16
C ASP A 77 -16.67 -6.24 11.63
N PHE A 78 -15.46 -5.92 12.10
CA PHE A 78 -14.17 -6.40 11.56
C PHE A 78 -13.73 -7.79 12.05
N LYS A 79 -14.65 -8.62 12.57
CA LYS A 79 -14.33 -9.93 13.16
C LYS A 79 -14.91 -11.12 12.37
N SER A 80 -14.67 -11.20 11.07
CA SER A 80 -14.65 -12.45 10.29
C SER A 80 -14.04 -12.23 8.91
N LYS A 81 -13.74 -13.31 8.17
CA LYS A 81 -13.26 -13.28 6.78
C LYS A 81 -14.45 -12.90 5.86
N HIS A 82 -14.91 -11.66 5.96
CA HIS A 82 -16.08 -11.16 5.25
C HIS A 82 -15.83 -11.12 3.73
N GLU A 83 -16.87 -11.38 2.95
CA GLU A 83 -16.87 -11.31 1.47
C GLU A 83 -16.43 -9.94 0.91
N TYR A 84 -16.53 -8.87 1.72
CA TYR A 84 -16.11 -7.50 1.41
C TYR A 84 -14.79 -7.09 2.10
N SER A 85 -14.00 -8.04 2.59
CA SER A 85 -12.79 -7.75 3.37
C SER A 85 -11.68 -7.04 2.59
N ASP A 86 -11.77 -6.99 1.26
CA ASP A 86 -10.87 -6.20 0.41
C ASP A 86 -11.48 -4.85 0.04
N SER A 87 -10.64 -3.83 0.04
CA SER A 87 -11.01 -2.47 -0.36
C SER A 87 -11.57 -2.43 -1.78
N GLY A 88 -12.63 -1.65 -2.00
CA GLY A 88 -13.28 -1.50 -3.30
C GLY A 88 -14.44 -2.47 -3.55
N ASN A 89 -14.61 -3.50 -2.72
CA ASN A 89 -15.62 -4.56 -2.93
C ASN A 89 -16.97 -4.34 -2.23
N TYR A 90 -17.09 -3.39 -1.30
CA TYR A 90 -18.39 -3.06 -0.68
C TYR A 90 -19.47 -2.69 -1.72
N PRO A 91 -20.77 -2.80 -1.38
CA PRO A 91 -21.85 -2.44 -2.30
C PRO A 91 -21.84 -0.96 -2.69
N THR A 92 -22.36 -0.61 -3.88
CA THR A 92 -22.40 0.75 -4.43
C THR A 92 -22.94 1.79 -3.44
N ILE A 93 -23.91 1.43 -2.62
CA ILE A 93 -24.52 2.30 -1.60
C ILE A 93 -23.51 2.84 -0.58
N HIS A 94 -22.52 2.03 -0.20
CA HIS A 94 -21.45 2.40 0.74
C HIS A 94 -20.57 3.50 0.15
N TYR A 95 -20.29 3.45 -1.15
CA TYR A 95 -19.50 4.50 -1.82
C TYR A 95 -20.35 5.74 -2.14
N LYS A 96 -21.62 5.56 -2.55
CA LYS A 96 -22.51 6.68 -2.87
C LYS A 96 -22.72 7.60 -1.66
N THR A 97 -22.81 7.03 -0.47
CA THR A 97 -23.05 7.77 0.78
C THR A 97 -21.80 8.46 1.35
N LYS A 98 -20.59 7.95 1.04
CA LYS A 98 -19.32 8.39 1.64
C LYS A 98 -18.42 9.19 0.72
N ILE A 99 -18.67 9.21 -0.60
CA ILE A 99 -17.82 9.88 -1.60
C ILE A 99 -18.51 11.14 -2.16
N ASN A 100 -17.70 12.16 -2.47
CA ASN A 100 -18.12 13.30 -3.28
C ASN A 100 -18.80 12.85 -4.61
N PRO A 101 -19.93 13.44 -5.03
CA PRO A 101 -20.68 13.00 -6.20
C PRO A 101 -19.87 12.98 -7.50
N TYR A 102 -18.92 13.90 -7.69
CA TYR A 102 -18.06 13.89 -8.89
C TYR A 102 -17.10 12.69 -8.88
N ARG A 103 -16.51 12.40 -7.73
CA ARG A 103 -15.63 11.24 -7.54
C ARG A 103 -16.41 9.93 -7.64
N PHE A 104 -17.64 9.88 -7.13
CA PHE A 104 -18.53 8.72 -7.29
C PHE A 104 -18.93 8.50 -8.76
N LYS A 105 -19.26 9.56 -9.52
CA LYS A 105 -19.52 9.47 -10.96
C LYS A 105 -18.32 8.90 -11.71
N PHE A 106 -17.12 9.35 -11.37
CA PHE A 106 -15.88 8.84 -11.96
C PHE A 106 -15.67 7.35 -11.66
N ARG A 107 -15.90 6.93 -10.40
CA ARG A 107 -15.88 5.52 -10.00
C ARG A 107 -16.88 4.69 -10.80
N GLN A 108 -18.12 5.15 -10.95
CA GLN A 108 -19.17 4.44 -11.69
C GLN A 108 -18.89 4.35 -13.19
N PHE A 109 -18.21 5.35 -13.75
CA PHE A 109 -17.77 5.31 -15.15
C PHE A 109 -16.73 4.21 -15.39
N LEU A 110 -15.75 4.05 -14.48
CA LEU A 110 -14.66 3.08 -14.64
C LEU A 110 -14.99 1.66 -14.18
N LEU A 111 -15.88 1.50 -13.19
CA LEU A 111 -16.16 0.21 -12.55
C LEU A 111 -16.61 -0.89 -13.53
N PRO A 112 -17.50 -0.65 -14.53
CA PRO A 112 -17.88 -1.66 -15.51
C PRO A 112 -16.71 -2.16 -16.33
N TRP A 113 -15.78 -1.27 -16.71
CA TRP A 113 -14.57 -1.63 -17.45
C TRP A 113 -13.69 -2.55 -16.62
N ILE A 114 -13.37 -2.17 -15.38
CA ILE A 114 -12.58 -2.99 -14.46
C ILE A 114 -13.19 -4.38 -14.24
N ARG A 115 -14.52 -4.45 -14.09
CA ARG A 115 -15.23 -5.73 -13.91
C ARG A 115 -15.19 -6.61 -15.17
N SER A 116 -15.35 -6.00 -16.35
CA SER A 116 -15.34 -6.72 -17.63
C SER A 116 -14.01 -7.41 -17.93
N GLU A 117 -12.91 -6.95 -17.33
CA GLU A 117 -11.59 -7.58 -17.49
C GLU A 117 -11.47 -8.90 -16.70
N SER A 118 -12.23 -9.09 -15.62
CA SER A 118 -12.05 -10.23 -14.70
C SER A 118 -12.20 -11.60 -15.38
N PRO A 119 -13.21 -11.88 -16.24
CA PRO A 119 -13.31 -13.16 -16.96
C PRO A 119 -12.12 -13.42 -17.89
N ILE A 120 -11.62 -12.38 -18.57
CA ILE A 120 -10.49 -12.47 -19.48
C ILE A 120 -9.22 -12.81 -18.69
N LEU A 121 -8.97 -12.08 -17.61
CA LEU A 121 -7.81 -12.31 -16.73
C LEU A 121 -7.84 -13.71 -16.11
N SER A 122 -9.01 -14.20 -15.74
CA SER A 122 -9.18 -15.55 -15.23
C SER A 122 -8.86 -16.62 -16.27
N SER A 123 -9.30 -16.44 -17.51
CA SER A 123 -8.97 -17.36 -18.61
C SER A 123 -7.47 -17.36 -18.91
N ILE A 124 -6.84 -16.18 -18.90
CA ILE A 124 -5.38 -16.08 -19.05
C ILE A 124 -4.70 -16.85 -17.91
N GLN A 125 -5.09 -16.57 -16.66
CA GLN A 125 -4.48 -17.17 -15.48
C GLN A 125 -4.65 -18.71 -15.47
N SER A 126 -5.83 -19.24 -15.81
CA SER A 126 -6.06 -20.69 -15.83
C SER A 126 -5.20 -21.42 -16.88
N ASN A 127 -4.86 -20.75 -17.98
CA ASN A 127 -4.09 -21.34 -19.08
C ASN A 127 -2.56 -21.29 -18.85
N ILE A 128 -2.07 -20.27 -18.13
CA ILE A 128 -0.61 -20.05 -17.96
C ILE A 128 -0.08 -20.48 -16.59
N ARG A 129 -0.94 -20.83 -15.64
CA ARG A 129 -0.50 -21.14 -14.28
C ARG A 129 0.31 -22.43 -14.22
N THR A 130 1.46 -22.33 -13.58
CA THR A 130 2.35 -23.46 -13.28
C THR A 130 3.07 -23.17 -11.97
N ASN A 131 3.49 -24.21 -11.25
CA ASN A 131 4.20 -24.04 -9.98
C ASN A 131 5.47 -23.19 -10.13
N PHE A 132 6.20 -23.31 -11.24
CA PHE A 132 7.41 -22.51 -11.47
C PHE A 132 7.10 -21.01 -11.62
N LEU A 133 6.16 -20.68 -12.51
CA LEU A 133 5.78 -19.28 -12.78
C LEU A 133 5.13 -18.64 -11.55
N ASP A 134 4.38 -19.43 -10.77
CA ASP A 134 3.84 -19.05 -9.48
C ASP A 134 4.92 -18.55 -8.51
N TYR A 135 6.04 -19.27 -8.38
CA TYR A 135 7.16 -18.83 -7.56
C TYR A 135 7.84 -17.61 -8.18
N PHE A 136 8.14 -17.65 -9.47
CA PHE A 136 8.85 -16.56 -10.16
C PHE A 136 8.12 -15.22 -10.03
N PHE A 137 6.81 -15.17 -10.35
CA PHE A 137 6.02 -13.94 -10.29
C PHE A 137 5.71 -13.50 -8.85
N ALA A 138 5.59 -14.42 -7.91
CA ALA A 138 5.43 -14.07 -6.49
C ALA A 138 6.70 -13.39 -5.93
N TYR A 139 7.89 -13.90 -6.29
CA TYR A 139 9.16 -13.33 -5.84
C TYR A 139 9.52 -12.02 -6.51
N THR A 140 9.35 -11.94 -7.83
CA THR A 140 9.67 -10.71 -8.58
C THR A 140 8.77 -9.55 -8.16
N ALA A 141 7.54 -9.81 -7.73
CA ALA A 141 6.66 -8.80 -7.11
C ALA A 141 7.30 -8.06 -5.91
N ASN A 142 8.24 -8.70 -5.20
CA ASN A 142 8.91 -8.09 -4.06
C ASN A 142 9.95 -7.03 -4.47
N PHE A 143 10.38 -6.97 -5.74
CA PHE A 143 11.26 -5.90 -6.23
C PHE A 143 10.56 -4.53 -6.26
N ALA A 144 9.25 -4.50 -6.07
CA ALA A 144 8.48 -3.29 -5.84
C ALA A 144 7.80 -3.28 -4.46
N SER A 145 8.46 -3.90 -3.46
CA SER A 145 8.02 -3.86 -2.07
C SER A 145 8.75 -2.77 -1.29
N HIS A 146 8.11 -2.31 -0.21
CA HIS A 146 8.69 -1.36 0.73
C HIS A 146 10.08 -1.80 1.26
N THR A 147 10.22 -3.06 1.65
CA THR A 147 11.48 -3.62 2.15
C THR A 147 12.59 -3.58 1.10
N PHE A 148 12.25 -3.86 -0.17
CA PHE A 148 13.23 -3.77 -1.26
C PHE A 148 13.74 -2.34 -1.42
N TYR A 149 12.86 -1.35 -1.37
CA TYR A 149 13.26 0.05 -1.51
C TYR A 149 14.17 0.54 -0.39
N VAL A 150 13.87 0.18 0.87
CA VAL A 150 14.72 0.54 2.03
C VAL A 150 16.14 -0.03 1.90
N LEU A 151 16.30 -1.21 1.29
CA LEU A 151 17.60 -1.88 1.17
C LEU A 151 18.36 -1.50 -0.10
N MET A 152 17.66 -1.31 -1.23
CA MET A 152 18.28 -1.17 -2.55
C MET A 152 18.51 0.28 -2.97
N LEU A 153 17.65 1.22 -2.57
CA LEU A 153 17.81 2.64 -2.92
C LEU A 153 19.05 3.31 -2.29
N PRO A 154 19.56 2.88 -1.12
CA PRO A 154 20.83 3.37 -0.60
C PRO A 154 22.07 2.93 -1.38
N LEU A 155 22.01 1.79 -2.10
CA LEU A 155 23.19 1.20 -2.73
C LEU A 155 23.90 2.12 -3.73
N PRO A 156 23.20 2.81 -4.65
CA PRO A 156 23.86 3.72 -5.57
C PRO A 156 24.59 4.85 -4.83
N ILE A 157 24.03 5.38 -3.73
CA ILE A 157 24.71 6.41 -2.91
C ILE A 157 26.02 5.88 -2.34
N TRP A 158 26.00 4.68 -1.74
CA TRP A 158 27.22 4.10 -1.16
C TRP A 158 28.27 3.74 -2.20
N CYS A 159 27.86 3.47 -3.44
CA CYS A 159 28.73 3.20 -4.58
C CYS A 159 29.09 4.47 -5.39
N GLY A 160 28.86 5.68 -4.86
CA GLY A 160 29.27 6.93 -5.51
C GLY A 160 28.36 7.42 -6.62
N TYR A 161 27.10 6.98 -6.66
CA TYR A 161 26.06 7.39 -7.60
C TYR A 161 24.90 8.07 -6.86
N GLY A 162 25.22 9.09 -6.07
CA GLY A 162 24.26 9.85 -5.26
C GLY A 162 23.24 10.62 -6.11
N ARG A 163 23.69 11.19 -7.24
CA ARG A 163 22.79 11.85 -8.20
C ARG A 163 21.78 10.88 -8.81
N GLU A 164 22.20 9.65 -9.10
CA GLU A 164 21.34 8.65 -9.71
C GLU A 164 20.34 8.06 -8.69
N ALA A 165 20.77 7.88 -7.44
CA ALA A 165 19.88 7.51 -6.35
C ALA A 165 18.76 8.55 -6.15
N ARG A 166 19.11 9.84 -6.25
CA ARG A 166 18.14 10.94 -6.12
C ARG A 166 17.06 10.88 -7.20
N ASP A 167 17.43 10.61 -8.45
CA ASP A 167 16.44 10.43 -9.51
C ASP A 167 15.55 9.22 -9.28
N LEU A 168 16.13 8.08 -8.87
CA LEU A 168 15.38 6.87 -8.55
C LEU A 168 14.38 7.11 -7.41
N ILE A 169 14.81 7.77 -6.33
CA ILE A 169 13.95 8.11 -5.20
C ILE A 169 12.83 9.07 -5.63
N PHE A 170 13.15 10.08 -6.46
CA PHE A 170 12.15 10.99 -7.00
C PHE A 170 11.08 10.24 -7.80
N ILE A 171 11.49 9.45 -8.80
CA ILE A 171 10.52 8.83 -9.71
C ILE A 171 9.69 7.74 -9.03
N ILE A 172 10.28 6.98 -8.09
CA ILE A 172 9.56 5.97 -7.31
C ILE A 172 8.66 6.63 -6.29
N GLY A 173 9.15 7.62 -5.55
CA GLY A 173 8.41 8.26 -4.47
C GLY A 173 7.19 9.02 -4.97
N TYR A 174 7.35 9.86 -5.99
CA TYR A 174 6.21 10.55 -6.59
C TYR A 174 5.31 9.59 -7.38
N GLY A 175 5.87 8.53 -8.00
CA GLY A 175 5.08 7.46 -8.62
C GLY A 175 4.10 6.82 -7.63
N ILE A 176 4.59 6.42 -6.45
CA ILE A 176 3.78 5.82 -5.38
C ILE A 176 2.78 6.82 -4.81
N TYR A 177 3.18 8.09 -4.63
CA TYR A 177 2.28 9.13 -4.16
C TYR A 177 1.10 9.34 -5.13
N PHE A 178 1.36 9.51 -6.44
CA PHE A 178 0.29 9.75 -7.41
C PHE A 178 -0.60 8.53 -7.62
N THR A 179 -0.05 7.32 -7.63
CA THR A 179 -0.88 6.11 -7.69
C THR A 179 -1.66 5.90 -6.40
N GLY A 180 -1.08 6.13 -5.23
CA GLY A 180 -1.77 6.08 -3.92
C GLY A 180 -2.91 7.09 -3.83
N PHE A 181 -2.67 8.32 -4.27
CA PHE A 181 -3.68 9.36 -4.38
C PHE A 181 -4.84 8.92 -5.29
N LEU A 182 -4.53 8.42 -6.48
CA LEU A 182 -5.56 8.02 -7.45
C LEU A 182 -6.30 6.74 -7.01
N LYS A 183 -5.63 5.82 -6.33
CA LYS A 183 -6.24 4.64 -5.70
C LYS A 183 -7.29 5.05 -4.69
N ASP A 184 -6.89 5.89 -3.74
CA ASP A 184 -7.81 6.40 -2.74
C ASP A 184 -8.91 7.22 -3.41
N PHE A 185 -8.61 8.04 -4.43
CA PHE A 185 -9.63 8.78 -5.18
C PHE A 185 -10.62 7.87 -5.92
N CYS A 186 -10.18 6.80 -6.58
CA CYS A 186 -11.06 5.98 -7.40
C CYS A 186 -11.86 4.95 -6.59
N CYS A 187 -11.31 4.45 -5.46
CA CYS A 187 -11.89 3.37 -4.67
C CYS A 187 -12.32 2.14 -5.49
N LEU A 188 -11.56 1.82 -6.55
CA LEU A 188 -11.88 0.72 -7.46
C LEU A 188 -11.31 -0.61 -6.93
N PRO A 189 -12.10 -1.70 -7.01
CA PRO A 189 -11.67 -3.01 -6.54
C PRO A 189 -10.57 -3.59 -7.43
N ARG A 190 -9.81 -4.54 -6.88
CA ARG A 190 -9.00 -5.48 -7.66
C ARG A 190 -9.90 -6.45 -8.46
N PRO A 191 -9.34 -7.17 -9.46
CA PRO A 191 -10.03 -8.29 -10.11
C PRO A 191 -10.59 -9.27 -9.08
N ARG A 192 -11.78 -9.81 -9.37
CA ARG A 192 -12.52 -10.68 -8.43
C ARG A 192 -11.83 -12.04 -8.29
N SER A 193 -11.76 -12.51 -7.05
CA SER A 193 -11.18 -13.80 -6.68
C SER A 193 -12.15 -14.51 -5.75
N PRO A 194 -12.89 -15.53 -6.24
CA PRO A 194 -12.86 -16.18 -7.55
C PRO A 194 -13.47 -15.32 -8.69
N PRO A 195 -13.25 -15.69 -9.97
CA PRO A 195 -12.57 -16.90 -10.45
C PRO A 195 -11.04 -16.82 -10.46
N LEU A 196 -10.45 -15.63 -10.31
CA LEU A 196 -9.00 -15.52 -10.19
C LEU A 196 -8.49 -16.08 -8.87
N HIS A 197 -7.25 -16.54 -8.88
CA HIS A 197 -6.47 -16.85 -7.70
C HIS A 197 -5.53 -15.69 -7.36
N ARG A 198 -5.51 -15.27 -6.10
CA ARG A 198 -4.54 -14.26 -5.66
C ARG A 198 -3.25 -14.93 -5.21
N ILE A 199 -2.16 -14.56 -5.88
CA ILE A 199 -0.82 -15.07 -5.60
C ILE A 199 -0.02 -13.93 -4.99
N THR A 200 0.25 -14.03 -3.69
CA THR A 200 1.07 -13.03 -3.01
C THR A 200 1.88 -13.63 -1.87
N LEU A 201 3.06 -13.05 -1.63
CA LEU A 201 3.86 -13.32 -0.43
C LEU A 201 3.44 -12.42 0.73
N SER A 202 2.86 -11.25 0.44
CA SER A 202 2.38 -10.30 1.46
C SER A 202 0.86 -10.18 1.45
N GLY A 203 0.25 -10.39 2.62
CA GLY A 203 -1.19 -10.17 2.82
C GLY A 203 -1.59 -8.70 2.91
N TYR A 204 -0.62 -7.79 3.07
CA TYR A 204 -0.84 -6.34 3.11
C TYR A 204 -1.28 -5.81 1.75
N THR A 205 -0.62 -6.28 0.69
CA THR A 205 -0.87 -5.85 -0.70
C THR A 205 -2.23 -6.29 -1.23
N ALA A 206 -2.86 -7.31 -0.65
CA ALA A 206 -4.21 -7.74 -1.03
C ALA A 206 -5.30 -6.73 -0.61
N LYS A 207 -5.01 -5.84 0.35
CA LYS A 207 -6.00 -4.93 0.96
C LYS A 207 -6.06 -3.55 0.32
N GLU A 208 -5.14 -3.22 -0.56
CA GLU A 208 -5.19 -1.95 -1.30
C GLU A 208 -6.13 -2.01 -2.50
N TYR A 209 -6.65 -0.84 -2.89
CA TYR A 209 -7.39 -0.65 -4.13
C TYR A 209 -6.57 -1.10 -5.35
N GLY A 210 -7.27 -1.57 -6.39
CA GLY A 210 -6.67 -2.12 -7.59
C GLY A 210 -6.16 -1.06 -8.57
N PHE A 211 -6.96 -0.03 -8.82
CA PHE A 211 -6.67 0.95 -9.86
C PHE A 211 -6.10 2.26 -9.30
N PRO A 212 -4.99 2.82 -9.84
CA PRO A 212 -4.06 2.23 -10.81
C PRO A 212 -2.97 1.37 -10.14
N SER A 213 -2.19 0.61 -10.92
CA SER A 213 -1.12 -0.22 -10.37
C SER A 213 0.16 0.56 -10.05
N SER A 214 0.51 0.67 -8.76
CA SER A 214 1.79 1.25 -8.30
C SER A 214 3.01 0.48 -8.79
N HIS A 215 2.93 -0.86 -8.86
CA HIS A 215 3.99 -1.69 -9.43
C HIS A 215 4.24 -1.37 -10.89
N SER A 216 3.18 -1.16 -11.68
CA SER A 216 3.31 -0.76 -13.09
C SER A 216 3.96 0.62 -13.24
N ALA A 217 3.54 1.59 -12.42
CA ALA A 217 4.12 2.93 -12.41
C ALA A 217 5.61 2.90 -12.11
N ASN A 218 6.01 2.21 -11.04
CA ASN A 218 7.42 2.14 -10.65
C ASN A 218 8.26 1.34 -11.64
N ALA A 219 7.76 0.20 -12.12
CA ALA A 219 8.45 -0.60 -13.14
C ALA A 219 8.67 0.21 -14.42
N THR A 220 7.67 0.99 -14.84
CA THR A 220 7.77 1.84 -16.03
C THR A 220 8.76 2.99 -15.82
N ALA A 221 8.64 3.74 -14.72
CA ALA A 221 9.52 4.87 -14.45
C ALA A 221 10.98 4.45 -14.30
N VAL A 222 11.26 3.41 -13.50
CA VAL A 222 12.62 2.89 -13.28
C VAL A 222 13.19 2.31 -14.57
N SER A 223 12.40 1.56 -15.34
CA SER A 223 12.89 0.98 -16.58
C SER A 223 13.20 2.04 -17.63
N LEU A 224 12.36 3.07 -17.78
CA LEU A 224 12.67 4.18 -18.68
C LEU A 224 13.93 4.93 -18.25
N TYR A 225 14.09 5.18 -16.96
CA TYR A 225 15.28 5.81 -16.42
C TYR A 225 16.56 4.99 -16.69
N LEU A 226 16.56 3.70 -16.35
CA LEU A 226 17.70 2.81 -16.60
C LEU A 226 17.97 2.64 -18.10
N LEU A 227 16.93 2.59 -18.93
CA LEU A 227 17.06 2.54 -20.37
C LEU A 227 17.81 3.77 -20.90
N THR A 228 17.43 4.97 -20.46
CA THR A 228 18.15 6.20 -20.82
C THR A 228 19.62 6.15 -20.40
N LYS A 229 19.93 5.62 -19.20
CA LYS A 229 21.31 5.47 -18.74
C LYS A 229 22.09 4.46 -19.58
N ILE A 230 21.51 3.31 -19.91
CA ILE A 230 22.18 2.29 -20.73
C ILE A 230 22.44 2.83 -22.15
N ILE A 231 21.46 3.52 -22.76
CA ILE A 231 21.59 4.08 -24.11
C ILE A 231 22.65 5.18 -24.13
N ASN A 232 22.62 6.12 -23.19
CA ASN A 232 23.56 7.25 -23.17
C ASN A 232 25.01 6.80 -22.97
N ASN A 233 25.23 5.70 -22.25
CA ASN A 233 26.55 5.15 -21.96
C ASN A 233 26.87 3.91 -22.82
N PHE A 234 26.11 3.63 -23.88
CA PHE A 234 26.17 2.36 -24.61
C PHE A 234 27.57 2.02 -25.13
N ASN A 235 28.32 3.05 -25.56
CA ASN A 235 29.67 2.94 -26.11
C ASN A 235 30.77 3.02 -25.04
N GLU A 236 30.46 3.41 -23.81
CA GLU A 236 31.43 3.56 -22.71
C GLU A 236 31.67 2.24 -21.96
N PHE A 237 30.79 1.27 -22.12
CA PHE A 237 30.97 -0.05 -21.52
C PHE A 237 32.16 -0.80 -22.16
N ASN A 238 32.94 -1.49 -21.33
CA ASN A 238 34.11 -2.28 -21.75
C ASN A 238 33.81 -3.28 -22.89
N SER A 239 32.56 -3.74 -23.02
CA SER A 239 32.12 -4.65 -24.07
C SER A 239 30.70 -4.34 -24.49
N LYS A 240 30.43 -4.38 -25.81
CA LYS A 240 29.07 -4.29 -26.37
C LYS A 240 28.13 -5.35 -25.80
N TRP A 241 28.66 -6.53 -25.46
CA TRP A 241 27.89 -7.60 -24.84
C TRP A 241 27.37 -7.23 -23.45
N THR A 242 28.08 -6.37 -22.71
CA THR A 242 27.61 -5.83 -21.42
C THR A 242 26.36 -4.98 -21.64
N SER A 243 26.40 -4.04 -22.59
CA SER A 243 25.26 -3.18 -22.93
C SER A 243 24.04 -4.01 -23.38
N ILE A 244 24.26 -5.00 -24.24
CA ILE A 244 23.20 -5.92 -24.71
C ILE A 244 22.62 -6.73 -23.54
N SER A 245 23.46 -7.27 -22.66
CA SER A 245 23.02 -8.03 -21.49
C SER A 245 22.21 -7.18 -20.51
N LEU A 246 22.59 -5.92 -20.31
CA LEU A 246 21.83 -4.96 -19.49
C LEU A 246 20.46 -4.66 -20.12
N LEU A 247 20.38 -4.47 -21.44
CA LEU A 247 19.09 -4.27 -22.13
C LEU A 247 18.17 -5.49 -22.01
N ILE A 248 18.70 -6.70 -22.18
CA ILE A 248 17.94 -7.94 -22.01
C ILE A 248 17.46 -8.09 -20.55
N SER A 249 18.34 -7.82 -19.59
CA SER A 249 18.00 -7.89 -18.17
C SER A 249 16.91 -6.89 -17.79
N LEU A 250 16.98 -5.67 -18.35
CA LEU A 250 15.97 -4.63 -18.16
C LEU A 250 14.63 -5.01 -18.78
N PHE A 251 14.65 -5.60 -19.97
CA PHE A 251 13.45 -6.13 -20.62
C PHE A 251 12.81 -7.20 -19.74
N ILE A 252 13.57 -8.19 -19.27
CA ILE A 252 13.08 -9.24 -18.38
C ILE A 252 12.51 -8.64 -17.09
N TYR A 253 13.20 -7.69 -16.48
CA TYR A 253 12.75 -6.99 -15.27
C TYR A 253 11.39 -6.30 -15.48
N TYR A 254 11.26 -5.51 -16.56
CA TYR A 254 10.04 -4.75 -16.86
C TYR A 254 8.84 -5.67 -17.12
N PHE A 255 9.01 -6.64 -18.03
CA PHE A 255 7.94 -7.57 -18.38
C PHE A 255 7.56 -8.48 -17.21
N SER A 256 8.54 -8.91 -16.40
CA SER A 256 8.28 -9.73 -15.21
C SER A 256 7.38 -9.00 -14.20
N LEU A 257 7.66 -7.71 -13.94
CA LEU A 257 6.86 -6.93 -12.99
C LEU A 257 5.44 -6.65 -13.51
N ILE A 258 5.28 -6.28 -14.78
CA ILE A 258 3.97 -5.93 -15.35
C ILE A 258 3.11 -7.18 -15.56
N LEU A 259 3.59 -8.17 -16.31
CA LEU A 259 2.84 -9.40 -16.57
C LEU A 259 2.62 -10.17 -15.27
N GLY A 260 3.56 -10.08 -14.33
CA GLY A 260 3.42 -10.66 -13.00
C GLY A 260 2.23 -10.12 -12.22
N ARG A 261 1.68 -8.94 -12.51
CA ARG A 261 0.47 -8.43 -11.82
C ARG A 261 -0.82 -9.04 -12.35
N ILE A 262 -0.88 -9.29 -13.65
CA ILE A 262 -1.97 -10.07 -14.28
C ILE A 262 -1.87 -11.52 -13.81
N TYR A 263 -0.68 -12.10 -13.91
CA TYR A 263 -0.42 -13.49 -13.50
C TYR A 263 -0.83 -13.74 -12.05
N CYS A 264 -0.48 -12.83 -11.14
CA CYS A 264 -0.81 -12.96 -9.72
C CYS A 264 -2.29 -12.67 -9.38
N GLY A 265 -3.12 -12.31 -10.36
CA GLY A 265 -4.53 -11.98 -10.17
C GLY A 265 -4.75 -10.71 -9.34
N MET A 266 -3.79 -9.79 -9.37
CA MET A 266 -3.80 -8.59 -8.52
C MET A 266 -4.31 -7.36 -9.27
N HIS A 267 -4.06 -7.26 -10.57
CA HIS A 267 -4.42 -6.10 -11.38
C HIS A 267 -4.95 -6.47 -12.75
N GLY A 268 -5.81 -5.60 -13.29
CA GLY A 268 -6.29 -5.66 -14.66
C GLY A 268 -5.46 -4.86 -15.65
N PHE A 269 -5.86 -4.86 -16.92
CA PHE A 269 -5.19 -4.15 -18.00
C PHE A 269 -5.26 -2.64 -17.82
N SER A 270 -6.44 -2.12 -17.44
CA SER A 270 -6.63 -0.68 -17.16
C SER A 270 -5.72 -0.19 -16.03
N ASP A 271 -5.58 -0.99 -14.96
CA ASP A 271 -4.69 -0.67 -13.82
C ASP A 271 -3.24 -0.51 -14.28
N LEU A 272 -2.78 -1.42 -15.17
CA LEU A 272 -1.42 -1.44 -15.69
C LEU A 272 -1.17 -0.28 -16.64
N LEU A 273 -2.10 -0.01 -17.56
CA LEU A 273 -2.00 1.08 -18.52
C LEU A 273 -1.89 2.43 -17.82
N VAL A 274 -2.82 2.73 -16.90
CA VAL A 274 -2.82 4.00 -16.17
C VAL A 274 -1.63 4.08 -15.23
N GLY A 275 -1.24 2.97 -14.59
CA GLY A 275 0.00 2.91 -13.82
C GLY A 275 1.22 3.27 -14.66
N SER A 276 1.38 2.68 -15.85
CA SER A 276 2.48 2.98 -16.78
C SER A 276 2.45 4.44 -17.24
N ILE A 277 1.29 5.01 -17.56
CA ILE A 277 1.16 6.42 -17.91
C ILE A 277 1.65 7.33 -16.78
N ILE A 278 1.27 7.04 -15.52
CA ILE A 278 1.76 7.77 -14.35
C ILE A 278 3.29 7.64 -14.24
N GLY A 279 3.82 6.43 -14.36
CA GLY A 279 5.26 6.17 -14.31
C GLY A 279 6.04 6.94 -15.38
N THR A 280 5.57 6.90 -16.63
CA THR A 280 6.14 7.68 -17.74
C THR A 280 6.05 9.17 -17.47
N THR A 281 4.92 9.67 -16.97
CA THR A 281 4.72 11.09 -16.68
C THR A 281 5.70 11.59 -15.60
N VAL A 282 5.85 10.83 -14.51
CA VAL A 282 6.79 11.18 -13.44
C VAL A 282 8.24 11.13 -13.93
N PHE A 283 8.59 10.11 -14.72
CA PHE A 283 9.92 10.01 -15.35
C PHE A 283 10.20 11.22 -16.25
N LEU A 284 9.29 11.57 -17.16
CA LEU A 284 9.45 12.71 -18.06
C LEU A 284 9.53 14.02 -17.27
N THR A 285 8.71 14.18 -16.24
CA THR A 285 8.75 15.35 -15.35
C THR A 285 10.13 15.48 -14.72
N ARG A 286 10.67 14.39 -14.15
CA ARG A 286 12.01 14.40 -13.57
C ARG A 286 13.07 14.70 -14.62
N GLN A 287 13.01 14.06 -15.79
CA GLN A 287 14.01 14.24 -16.85
C GLN A 287 14.04 15.68 -17.38
N LEU A 288 12.88 16.33 -17.53
CA LEU A 288 12.77 17.71 -18.01
C LEU A 288 13.15 18.75 -16.95
N THR A 289 12.91 18.44 -15.67
CA THR A 289 13.11 19.40 -14.57
C THR A 289 14.36 19.14 -13.74
N ARG A 290 15.11 18.06 -13.98
CA ARG A 290 16.22 17.57 -13.13
C ARG A 290 17.19 18.67 -12.71
N ASP A 291 17.78 19.36 -13.68
CA ASP A 291 18.87 20.32 -13.43
C ASP A 291 18.34 21.58 -12.73
N TRP A 292 17.14 22.04 -13.11
CA TRP A 292 16.48 23.15 -12.44
C TRP A 292 16.08 22.80 -11.00
N TYR A 293 15.48 21.64 -10.78
CA TYR A 293 15.03 21.19 -9.47
C TYR A 293 16.21 20.98 -8.51
N ASP A 294 17.28 20.35 -8.99
CA ASP A 294 18.46 20.09 -8.17
C ASP A 294 19.25 21.37 -7.89
N SER A 295 19.39 22.27 -8.88
CA SER A 295 20.01 23.58 -8.64
C SER A 295 19.23 24.43 -7.65
N LEU A 296 17.89 24.37 -7.64
CA LEU A 296 17.04 25.03 -6.65
C LEU A 296 17.25 24.47 -5.24
N ILE A 297 17.25 23.14 -5.09
CA ILE A 297 17.32 22.49 -3.77
C ILE A 297 18.70 22.62 -3.14
N LEU A 298 19.75 22.67 -3.96
CA LEU A 298 21.13 22.73 -3.47
C LEU A 298 21.65 24.17 -3.30
N GLN A 299 20.79 25.18 -3.40
CA GLN A 299 21.16 26.55 -3.09
C GLN A 299 21.64 26.71 -1.65
N ASP A 300 22.61 27.59 -1.44
CA ASP A 300 23.15 27.90 -0.12
C ASP A 300 22.22 28.85 0.67
N SER A 301 21.02 28.35 0.99
CA SER A 301 20.03 29.05 1.81
C SER A 301 19.32 28.07 2.72
N TRP A 302 19.28 28.39 4.02
CA TRP A 302 18.63 27.56 5.03
C TRP A 302 17.10 27.53 4.90
N TRP A 303 16.52 28.48 4.17
CA TRP A 303 15.09 28.50 3.87
C TRP A 303 14.68 27.41 2.88
N ILE A 304 15.60 26.93 2.04
CA ILE A 304 15.27 25.97 0.97
C ILE A 304 14.78 24.63 1.55
N PRO A 305 15.50 23.95 2.48
CA PRO A 305 14.98 22.74 3.10
C PRO A 305 13.64 22.94 3.82
N LEU A 306 13.41 24.12 4.41
CA LEU A 306 12.15 24.42 5.09
C LEU A 306 11.00 24.53 4.10
N VAL A 307 11.17 25.28 3.02
CA VAL A 307 10.15 25.44 1.97
C VAL A 307 9.88 24.11 1.27
N THR A 308 10.92 23.34 0.93
CA THR A 308 10.71 22.04 0.25
C THR A 308 10.06 21.03 1.19
N THR A 309 10.37 21.06 2.49
CA THR A 309 9.66 20.27 3.51
C THR A 309 8.19 20.64 3.56
N LEU A 310 7.85 21.92 3.55
CA LEU A 310 6.45 22.38 3.57
C LEU A 310 5.69 22.00 2.29
N ILE A 311 6.32 22.12 1.12
CA ILE A 311 5.72 21.70 -0.16
C ILE A 311 5.45 20.19 -0.14
N ASN A 312 6.44 19.38 0.22
CA ASN A 312 6.28 17.93 0.31
C ASN A 312 5.24 17.54 1.39
N TYR A 313 5.25 18.19 2.55
CA TYR A 313 4.25 17.96 3.58
C TYR A 313 2.83 18.34 3.12
N SER A 314 2.69 19.38 2.30
CA SER A 314 1.40 19.76 1.72
C SER A 314 0.82 18.65 0.83
N LEU A 315 1.65 17.84 0.19
CA LEU A 315 1.21 16.67 -0.59
C LEU A 315 0.52 15.63 0.31
N ILE A 316 1.07 15.38 1.50
CA ILE A 316 0.42 14.52 2.50
C ILE A 316 -0.92 15.13 2.90
N TYR A 317 -0.96 16.46 3.08
CA TYR A 317 -2.17 17.15 3.50
C TYR A 317 -3.32 17.06 2.48
N ILE A 318 -3.00 17.21 1.19
CA ILE A 318 -3.99 17.15 0.09
C ILE A 318 -4.37 15.72 -0.31
N HIS A 319 -3.64 14.69 0.14
CA HIS A 319 -3.90 13.30 -0.24
C HIS A 319 -5.35 12.91 0.04
N VAL A 320 -6.06 12.28 -0.90
CA VAL A 320 -7.51 12.07 -0.79
C VAL A 320 -7.89 11.04 0.26
N THR A 321 -8.86 11.38 1.12
CA THR A 321 -9.83 10.50 1.81
C THR A 321 -10.14 9.09 1.29
N PRO A 322 -9.48 7.96 1.65
CA PRO A 322 -10.03 6.65 1.26
C PRO A 322 -11.37 6.40 1.98
N VAL A 323 -12.24 5.61 1.35
CA VAL A 323 -13.50 5.20 1.98
C VAL A 323 -13.30 3.96 2.83
N ASP A 324 -12.45 3.04 2.36
CA ASP A 324 -12.10 1.80 3.02
C ASP A 324 -10.70 1.90 3.63
N ASP A 325 -10.32 0.91 4.42
CA ASP A 325 -8.98 0.81 4.98
C ASP A 325 -7.94 0.45 3.89
N CYS A 326 -7.47 1.44 3.12
CA CYS A 326 -6.30 1.29 2.23
C CYS A 326 -4.98 1.68 2.94
N PRO A 327 -3.90 0.88 2.80
CA PRO A 327 -2.55 1.30 3.19
C PRO A 327 -1.93 2.42 2.32
N CYS A 328 -2.60 2.83 1.24
CA CYS A 328 -2.12 3.78 0.23
C CYS A 328 -1.55 5.08 0.84
N PHE A 329 -2.23 5.62 1.86
CA PHE A 329 -1.82 6.83 2.56
C PHE A 329 -0.56 6.63 3.40
N ASP A 330 -0.44 5.49 4.10
CA ASP A 330 0.73 5.16 4.92
C ASP A 330 2.00 5.03 4.05
N ASP A 331 1.86 4.43 2.86
CA ASP A 331 2.95 4.32 1.87
C ASP A 331 3.36 5.69 1.31
N SER A 332 2.36 6.55 1.03
CA SER A 332 2.60 7.94 0.58
C SER A 332 3.35 8.76 1.63
N VAL A 333 2.96 8.67 2.90
CA VAL A 333 3.66 9.34 4.01
C VAL A 333 5.12 8.88 4.11
N ALA A 334 5.36 7.57 3.96
CA ALA A 334 6.72 7.03 4.00
C ALA A 334 7.59 7.59 2.89
N PHE A 335 7.13 7.55 1.63
CA PHE A 335 7.92 8.05 0.49
C PHE A 335 8.13 9.56 0.49
N ILE A 336 7.11 10.34 0.86
CA ILE A 336 7.28 11.78 1.05
C ILE A 336 8.27 12.07 2.17
N GLY A 337 8.26 11.29 3.26
CA GLY A 337 9.28 11.35 4.30
C GLY A 337 10.68 11.12 3.75
N VAL A 338 10.88 10.06 2.97
CA VAL A 338 12.16 9.78 2.30
C VAL A 338 12.59 10.94 1.38
N ILE A 339 11.68 11.56 0.63
CA ILE A 339 12.01 12.72 -0.23
C ILE A 339 12.47 13.92 0.61
N ILE A 340 11.71 14.30 1.64
CA ILE A 340 12.07 15.38 2.58
C ILE A 340 13.44 15.12 3.20
N GLY A 341 13.64 13.90 3.71
CA GLY A 341 14.88 13.47 4.32
C GLY A 341 16.07 13.56 3.36
N LEU A 342 15.90 13.10 2.12
CA LEU A 342 16.96 13.12 1.12
C LEU A 342 17.35 14.54 0.72
N GLU A 343 16.37 15.42 0.50
CA GLU A 343 16.62 16.82 0.15
C GLU A 343 17.38 17.53 1.25
N PHE A 344 16.93 17.40 2.50
CA PHE A 344 17.64 17.93 3.66
C PHE A 344 19.06 17.34 3.77
N SER A 345 19.19 16.03 3.55
CA SER A 345 20.46 15.33 3.68
C SER A 345 21.48 15.79 2.66
N HIS A 346 21.09 15.88 1.39
CA HIS A 346 21.97 16.38 0.33
C HIS A 346 22.30 17.86 0.53
N TRP A 347 21.32 18.70 0.86
CA TRP A 347 21.56 20.12 1.15
C TRP A 347 22.56 20.34 2.30
N SER A 348 22.54 19.46 3.31
CA SER A 348 23.50 19.49 4.42
C SER A 348 24.84 18.86 4.05
N PHE A 349 24.83 17.76 3.28
CA PHE A 349 26.02 17.00 2.92
C PHE A 349 27.00 17.79 2.06
N ILE A 350 26.51 18.57 1.09
CA ILE A 350 27.35 19.42 0.24
C ILE A 350 28.13 20.48 1.03
N LYS A 351 27.70 20.81 2.25
CA LYS A 351 28.38 21.73 3.17
C LYS A 351 29.33 21.03 4.14
N SER A 352 29.33 19.70 4.14
CA SER A 352 30.13 18.89 5.05
C SER A 352 31.53 18.64 4.49
N SER A 353 32.49 18.39 5.36
CA SER A 353 33.87 18.01 4.99
C SER A 353 33.98 16.65 4.30
N TYR A 354 32.88 15.90 4.18
CA TYR A 354 32.83 14.59 3.52
C TYR A 354 32.39 14.67 2.05
N SER A 355 31.94 15.83 1.59
CA SER A 355 31.61 16.05 0.16
C SER A 355 32.89 16.20 -0.67
N TYR A 356 32.85 15.73 -1.92
CA TYR A 356 33.96 15.85 -2.88
C TYR A 356 34.05 17.30 -3.41
N GLY A 357 35.26 17.84 -3.43
CA GLY A 357 35.56 19.18 -3.93
C GLY A 357 35.58 20.23 -2.81
N GLY A 358 36.78 20.66 -2.42
CA GLY A 358 36.91 21.81 -1.54
C GLY A 358 36.17 23.00 -2.13
N VAL A 359 35.14 23.50 -1.44
CA VAL A 359 34.47 24.80 -1.68
C VAL A 359 34.12 25.11 -3.16
N GLU A 360 33.89 24.12 -4.02
CA GLU A 360 33.26 24.32 -5.33
C GLU A 360 31.82 23.80 -5.26
N TYR A 361 30.90 24.73 -4.98
CA TYR A 361 29.47 24.48 -5.03
C TYR A 361 29.07 24.03 -6.44
N GLY A 362 28.62 22.78 -6.58
CA GLY A 362 28.21 22.22 -7.86
C GLY A 362 27.62 20.81 -7.74
N LEU A 363 26.92 20.35 -8.79
CA LEU A 363 26.16 19.09 -8.82
C LEU A 363 27.02 17.81 -8.59
N HIS A 364 28.35 17.93 -8.74
CA HIS A 364 29.33 16.88 -8.47
C HIS A 364 29.55 16.60 -6.97
N SER A 365 29.03 17.47 -6.09
CA SER A 365 29.16 17.37 -4.62
C SER A 365 28.20 16.36 -3.96
N LEU A 366 27.30 15.74 -4.73
CA LEU A 366 26.30 14.78 -4.23
C LEU A 366 26.82 13.34 -4.09
N ASP A 367 27.91 13.00 -4.79
CA ASP A 367 28.41 11.65 -4.84
C ASP A 367 29.31 11.36 -3.64
N LEU A 368 29.03 10.26 -2.95
CA LEU A 368 29.84 9.84 -1.82
C LEU A 368 31.18 9.28 -2.31
N PRO A 369 32.34 9.76 -1.81
CA PRO A 369 33.63 9.29 -2.27
C PRO A 369 33.76 7.76 -2.24
N TYR A 370 34.02 7.19 -3.42
CA TYR A 370 34.06 5.77 -3.67
C TYR A 370 34.89 5.49 -4.93
N SER A 371 35.72 4.45 -4.87
CA SER A 371 36.38 3.89 -6.04
C SER A 371 36.51 2.39 -5.87
N LEU A 372 36.01 1.63 -6.85
CA LEU A 372 36.12 0.17 -6.83
C LEU A 372 37.57 -0.30 -6.98
N SER A 373 38.40 0.40 -7.75
CA SER A 373 39.81 0.04 -7.94
C SER A 373 40.62 0.17 -6.65
N GLU A 374 40.31 1.18 -5.84
CA GLU A 374 41.05 1.52 -4.61
C GLU A 374 40.54 0.75 -3.39
N LEU A 375 39.22 0.64 -3.24
CA LEU A 375 38.61 -0.10 -2.12
C LEU A 375 38.66 -1.61 -2.34
N GLY A 376 38.55 -2.04 -3.61
CA GLY A 376 38.35 -3.43 -3.96
C GLY A 376 36.96 -3.95 -3.60
N LEU A 377 36.66 -5.16 -4.06
CA LEU A 377 35.34 -5.79 -3.89
C LEU A 377 35.00 -6.05 -2.41
N LEU A 378 35.97 -6.52 -1.63
CA LEU A 378 35.73 -6.92 -0.24
C LEU A 378 35.31 -5.72 0.64
N LYS A 379 36.01 -4.59 0.54
CA LYS A 379 35.64 -3.38 1.27
C LYS A 379 34.34 -2.77 0.75
N THR A 380 34.04 -2.91 -0.54
CA THR A 380 32.75 -2.50 -1.11
C THR A 380 31.59 -3.29 -0.50
N ILE A 381 31.72 -4.62 -0.41
CA ILE A 381 30.73 -5.48 0.26
C ILE A 381 30.62 -5.10 1.75
N GLY A 382 31.75 -4.88 2.42
CA GLY A 382 31.78 -4.41 3.81
C GLY A 382 31.07 -3.07 4.01
N ARG A 383 31.26 -2.12 3.09
CA ARG A 383 30.61 -0.80 3.08
C ARG A 383 29.10 -0.94 2.96
N ILE A 384 28.62 -1.75 2.03
CA ILE A 384 27.18 -2.04 1.86
C ILE A 384 26.62 -2.71 3.13
N PHE A 385 27.31 -3.72 3.66
CA PHE A 385 26.86 -4.43 4.85
C PHE A 385 26.73 -3.53 6.08
N VAL A 386 27.76 -2.71 6.35
CA VAL A 386 27.74 -1.72 7.43
C VAL A 386 26.63 -0.70 7.21
N GLY A 387 26.47 -0.20 5.99
CA GLY A 387 25.39 0.74 5.65
C GLY A 387 24.00 0.17 5.92
N VAL A 388 23.74 -1.07 5.50
CA VAL A 388 22.47 -1.77 5.75
C VAL A 388 22.22 -1.93 7.26
N ILE A 389 23.24 -2.32 8.03
CA ILE A 389 23.13 -2.43 9.50
C ILE A 389 22.73 -1.08 10.11
N LEU A 390 23.36 0.03 9.70
CA LEU A 390 23.05 1.36 10.24
C LEU A 390 21.60 1.78 9.93
N VAL A 391 21.11 1.49 8.71
CA VAL A 391 19.72 1.76 8.33
C VAL A 391 18.74 0.91 9.15
N ILE A 392 19.06 -0.37 9.38
CA ILE A 392 18.24 -1.25 10.22
C ILE A 392 18.21 -0.74 11.67
N ILE A 393 19.37 -0.40 12.24
CA ILE A 393 19.48 0.16 13.60
C ILE A 393 18.61 1.41 13.72
N TRP A 394 18.70 2.33 12.75
CA TRP A 394 17.84 3.52 12.73
C TRP A 394 16.36 3.16 12.74
N LYS A 395 15.93 2.26 11.83
CA LYS A 395 14.53 1.88 11.70
C LYS A 395 13.97 1.24 12.97
N GLU A 396 14.76 0.42 13.67
CA GLU A 396 14.34 -0.25 14.90
C GLU A 396 14.35 0.67 16.13
N ILE A 397 15.29 1.61 16.21
CA ILE A 397 15.42 2.52 17.37
C ILE A 397 14.54 3.77 17.25
N SER A 398 14.42 4.34 16.06
CA SER A 398 13.76 5.64 15.85
C SER A 398 12.28 5.62 16.25
N LYS A 399 11.52 4.57 15.88
CA LYS A 399 10.09 4.46 16.20
C LYS A 399 9.80 4.47 17.71
N PRO A 400 10.36 3.58 18.54
CA PRO A 400 10.11 3.59 19.99
C PRO A 400 10.63 4.87 20.65
N LEU A 401 11.77 5.40 20.20
CA LEU A 401 12.34 6.64 20.73
C LEU A 401 11.42 7.84 20.46
N LEU A 402 10.97 8.01 19.22
CA LEU A 402 10.08 9.11 18.82
C LEU A 402 8.73 9.01 19.52
N LEU A 403 8.18 7.81 19.67
CA LEU A 403 6.94 7.62 20.44
C LEU A 403 7.14 7.98 21.92
N SER A 404 8.27 7.60 22.52
CA SER A 404 8.59 7.97 23.90
C SER A 404 8.70 9.49 24.09
N ILE A 405 9.33 10.18 23.13
CA ILE A 405 9.55 11.63 23.17
C ILE A 405 8.25 12.39 22.86
N LEU A 406 7.54 12.05 21.78
CA LEU A 406 6.44 12.85 21.26
C LEU A 406 5.10 12.59 21.97
N LYS A 407 4.89 11.38 22.52
CA LYS A 407 3.62 11.02 23.17
C LYS A 407 3.27 11.90 24.38
N PRO A 408 4.20 12.25 25.28
CA PRO A 408 3.94 13.22 26.34
C PRO A 408 3.43 14.57 25.81
N PHE A 409 4.09 15.14 24.80
CA PHE A 409 3.69 16.41 24.20
C PHE A 409 2.34 16.31 23.47
N TYR A 410 2.12 15.22 22.74
CA TYR A 410 0.86 14.97 22.05
C TYR A 410 -0.31 14.91 23.04
N ASN A 411 -0.14 14.21 24.17
CA ASN A 411 -1.15 14.12 25.22
C ASN A 411 -1.38 15.44 25.96
N LEU A 412 -0.39 16.35 25.99
CA LEU A 412 -0.55 17.69 26.55
C LEU A 412 -1.40 18.60 25.64
N ILE A 413 -1.27 18.44 24.31
CA ILE A 413 -1.95 19.28 23.32
C ILE A 413 -3.36 18.76 23.02
N ILE A 414 -3.53 17.45 22.92
CA ILE A 414 -4.80 16.80 22.62
C ILE A 414 -5.37 16.25 23.92
N SER A 415 -6.32 16.98 24.51
CA SER A 415 -7.07 16.53 25.68
C SER A 415 -7.69 15.15 25.39
N THR A 416 -7.38 14.20 26.26
CA THR A 416 -7.69 12.77 26.16
C THR A 416 -9.14 12.47 25.77
N ASP A 417 -9.36 12.06 24.53
CA ASP A 417 -10.53 11.26 24.17
C ASP A 417 -10.14 9.79 24.31
N LYS A 418 -10.57 9.13 25.40
CA LYS A 418 -10.13 7.77 25.79
C LYS A 418 -10.38 6.70 24.71
N GLU A 419 -11.31 6.93 23.78
CA GLU A 419 -11.56 6.06 22.63
C GLU A 419 -10.42 6.08 21.61
N SER A 420 -9.80 7.25 21.39
CA SER A 420 -8.69 7.39 20.44
C SER A 420 -7.44 6.61 20.85
N ILE A 421 -7.11 6.57 22.14
CA ILE A 421 -5.95 5.84 22.70
C ILE A 421 -6.11 4.32 22.53
N THR A 422 -7.33 3.81 22.71
CA THR A 422 -7.61 2.36 22.59
C THR A 422 -7.55 1.91 21.14
N PHE A 423 -8.08 2.72 20.22
CA PHE A 423 -8.01 2.47 18.78
C PHE A 423 -6.56 2.53 18.26
N ASN A 424 -5.77 3.50 18.74
CA ASN A 424 -4.35 3.65 18.38
C ASN A 424 -3.50 2.47 18.87
N ARG A 425 -3.82 1.88 20.03
CA ARG A 425 -3.14 0.69 20.55
C ARG A 425 -3.45 -0.58 19.73
N ILE A 426 -4.71 -0.74 19.28
CA ILE A 426 -5.11 -1.84 18.39
C ILE A 426 -4.48 -1.66 17.00
N ARG A 427 -4.41 -0.42 16.51
CA ARG A 427 -3.69 -0.03 15.28
C ARG A 427 -2.21 -0.41 15.38
N SER A 428 -1.52 -0.04 16.47
CA SER A 428 -0.11 -0.37 16.67
C SER A 428 0.15 -1.87 16.79
N ASP A 429 -0.71 -2.63 17.47
CA ASP A 429 -0.54 -4.09 17.57
C ASP A 429 -0.80 -4.81 16.25
N THR A 430 -1.69 -4.27 15.40
CA THR A 430 -2.03 -4.85 14.09
C THR A 430 -1.04 -4.46 13.00
N LEU A 431 -0.53 -3.23 13.01
CA LEU A 431 0.51 -2.75 12.10
C LEU A 431 1.90 -3.22 12.54
N GLU A 432 2.25 -3.26 13.83
CA GLU A 432 3.51 -3.89 14.27
C GLU A 432 3.53 -5.38 13.94
N LYS A 433 2.42 -6.12 14.11
CA LYS A 433 2.36 -7.52 13.66
C LYS A 433 2.47 -7.68 12.13
N ARG A 434 2.22 -6.61 11.35
CA ARG A 434 2.25 -6.62 9.88
C ARG A 434 3.52 -6.00 9.27
N GLU A 435 4.19 -5.09 9.97
CA GLU A 435 5.40 -4.37 9.55
C GLU A 435 6.68 -4.82 10.26
N LYS A 436 6.60 -5.50 11.42
CA LYS A 436 7.76 -6.18 11.99
C LYS A 436 8.38 -7.03 10.89
N PHE A 437 9.71 -7.10 10.91
CA PHE A 437 10.66 -7.81 10.04
C PHE A 437 10.37 -9.32 9.82
N ASP A 438 9.10 -9.68 9.62
CA ASP A 438 8.56 -10.97 9.28
C ASP A 438 8.94 -11.36 7.85
N ASP A 439 9.45 -10.44 7.03
CA ASP A 439 10.08 -10.81 5.76
C ASP A 439 11.56 -11.09 5.94
N LEU A 440 12.43 -10.18 6.41
CA LEU A 440 13.88 -10.46 6.40
C LEU A 440 14.30 -11.53 7.43
N SER A 441 13.80 -11.49 8.67
CA SER A 441 14.22 -12.47 9.69
C SER A 441 13.64 -13.86 9.42
N LYS A 442 12.41 -13.94 8.87
CA LYS A 442 11.84 -15.22 8.42
C LYS A 442 12.46 -15.68 7.11
N VAL A 443 12.80 -14.80 6.18
CA VAL A 443 13.53 -15.16 4.94
C VAL A 443 14.93 -15.68 5.29
N VAL A 444 15.66 -15.01 6.18
CA VAL A 444 16.98 -15.47 6.66
C VAL A 444 16.86 -16.78 7.45
N ARG A 445 15.87 -16.93 8.34
CA ARG A 445 15.60 -18.21 9.02
C ARG A 445 15.20 -19.32 8.04
N LYS A 446 14.37 -19.03 7.03
CA LYS A 446 13.91 -20.00 6.01
C LYS A 446 15.03 -20.42 5.07
N LEU A 447 15.89 -19.49 4.65
CA LEU A 447 17.11 -19.79 3.90
C LEU A 447 18.08 -20.64 4.73
N SER A 448 18.19 -20.37 6.03
CA SER A 448 18.99 -21.17 6.96
C SER A 448 18.40 -22.56 7.26
N HIS A 449 17.10 -22.78 7.11
CA HIS A 449 16.41 -24.05 7.44
C HIS A 449 15.91 -24.83 6.21
N GLY A 450 16.18 -24.35 4.98
CA GLY A 450 15.74 -25.01 3.75
C GLY A 450 14.22 -25.05 3.54
N GLU A 451 13.44 -24.29 4.31
CA GLU A 451 11.97 -24.27 4.21
C GLU A 451 11.52 -23.43 3.02
N LYS A 452 10.71 -24.02 2.14
CA LYS A 452 10.09 -23.30 1.02
C LYS A 452 9.22 -22.15 1.56
N PRO A 453 9.29 -20.95 0.97
CA PRO A 453 8.42 -19.84 1.35
C PRO A 453 6.94 -20.25 1.21
N ILE A 454 6.13 -20.02 2.24
CA ILE A 454 4.68 -20.24 2.19
C ILE A 454 4.06 -19.17 1.27
N LYS A 455 3.85 -19.52 0.00
CA LYS A 455 2.99 -18.76 -0.92
C LYS A 455 1.55 -18.84 -0.41
N ARG A 456 0.88 -17.69 -0.29
CA ARG A 456 -0.57 -17.67 -0.05
C ARG A 456 -1.25 -17.66 -1.41
N ASP A 457 -1.84 -18.80 -1.75
CA ASP A 457 -2.84 -18.91 -2.81
C ASP A 457 -4.21 -18.82 -2.13
N THR A 458 -4.93 -17.74 -2.39
CA THR A 458 -6.24 -17.52 -1.77
C THR A 458 -7.27 -17.28 -2.84
N VAL A 459 -8.38 -18.00 -2.69
CA VAL A 459 -9.63 -17.76 -3.40
C VAL A 459 -10.66 -17.32 -2.36
N GLY A 460 -11.43 -16.28 -2.66
CA GLY A 460 -12.58 -15.89 -1.84
C GLY A 460 -13.75 -16.89 -1.95
N PRO A 461 -14.86 -16.66 -1.26
CA PRO A 461 -16.12 -17.35 -1.57
C PRO A 461 -16.57 -17.02 -3.01
N GLN A 462 -17.29 -17.92 -3.70
CA GLN A 462 -17.85 -17.64 -5.03
C GLN A 462 -18.69 -16.35 -5.01
N SER A 463 -18.20 -15.31 -5.70
CA SER A 463 -18.75 -13.96 -5.61
C SER A 463 -20.11 -13.85 -6.32
N SER A 464 -21.21 -13.93 -5.58
CA SER A 464 -22.54 -13.46 -6.02
C SER A 464 -22.68 -11.94 -5.90
N ILE A 465 -21.69 -11.25 -5.35
CA ILE A 465 -21.65 -9.81 -5.07
C ILE A 465 -22.21 -8.96 -6.22
N ASP A 466 -21.83 -9.23 -7.47
CA ASP A 466 -22.27 -8.40 -8.61
C ASP A 466 -23.75 -8.62 -8.93
N LEU A 467 -24.27 -9.84 -8.77
CA LEU A 467 -25.70 -10.13 -8.86
C LEU A 467 -26.46 -9.47 -7.69
N THR A 468 -25.94 -9.61 -6.47
CA THR A 468 -26.50 -9.00 -5.27
C THR A 468 -26.55 -7.47 -5.37
N GLU A 469 -25.50 -6.84 -5.90
CA GLU A 469 -25.47 -5.39 -6.09
C GLU A 469 -26.46 -4.92 -7.16
N LEU A 470 -26.61 -5.68 -8.25
CA LEU A 470 -27.62 -5.39 -9.28
C LEU A 470 -29.05 -5.56 -8.74
N GLU A 471 -29.29 -6.57 -7.90
CA GLU A 471 -30.56 -6.77 -7.21
C GLU A 471 -30.84 -5.67 -6.19
N GLU A 472 -29.84 -5.27 -5.39
CA GLU A 472 -29.97 -4.15 -4.44
C GLU A 472 -30.32 -2.84 -5.16
N LEU A 473 -29.67 -2.54 -6.29
CA LEU A 473 -29.95 -1.37 -7.12
C LEU A 473 -31.38 -1.39 -7.66
N LYS A 474 -31.86 -2.56 -8.10
CA LYS A 474 -33.25 -2.73 -8.57
C LYS A 474 -34.25 -2.56 -7.42
N ASN A 475 -33.99 -3.18 -6.29
CA ASN A 475 -34.90 -3.23 -5.14
C ASN A 475 -34.98 -1.90 -4.38
N HIS A 476 -33.95 -1.07 -4.42
CA HIS A 476 -33.86 0.18 -3.64
C HIS A 476 -33.83 1.45 -4.50
N LYS A 477 -34.41 1.41 -5.71
CA LYS A 477 -34.36 2.51 -6.68
C LYS A 477 -34.83 3.86 -6.10
N ASP A 478 -35.90 3.85 -5.31
CA ASP A 478 -36.43 5.07 -4.67
C ASP A 478 -35.49 5.64 -3.61
N TYR A 479 -34.86 4.77 -2.83
CA TYR A 479 -33.82 5.16 -1.87
C TYR A 479 -32.60 5.79 -2.58
N PHE A 480 -32.18 5.23 -3.72
CA PHE A 480 -31.12 5.83 -4.53
C PHE A 480 -31.48 7.22 -5.07
N ASN A 481 -32.75 7.42 -5.46
CA ASN A 481 -33.26 8.73 -5.90
C ASN A 481 -33.28 9.75 -4.76
N GLU A 482 -33.62 9.34 -3.53
CA GLU A 482 -33.54 10.22 -2.36
C GLU A 482 -32.10 10.57 -1.99
N LEU A 483 -31.19 9.58 -2.02
CA LEU A 483 -29.76 9.84 -1.83
C LEU A 483 -29.24 10.87 -2.84
N ASP A 484 -29.66 10.81 -4.11
CA ASP A 484 -29.27 11.80 -5.11
C ASP A 484 -29.78 13.21 -4.77
N LYS A 485 -30.98 13.33 -4.17
CA LYS A 485 -31.52 14.62 -3.71
C LYS A 485 -30.75 15.15 -2.50
N LEU A 486 -30.42 14.30 -1.53
CA LEU A 486 -29.63 14.64 -0.35
C LEU A 486 -28.19 15.02 -0.69
N GLN A 487 -27.61 14.35 -1.68
CA GLN A 487 -26.26 14.64 -2.15
C GLN A 487 -26.20 15.96 -2.94
N LYS A 488 -27.24 16.28 -3.74
CA LYS A 488 -27.38 17.58 -4.41
C LYS A 488 -27.53 18.75 -3.44
N SER A 489 -28.10 18.51 -2.27
CA SER A 489 -28.24 19.52 -1.21
C SER A 489 -27.00 19.62 -0.30
N ASN A 490 -25.90 18.90 -0.61
CA ASN A 490 -24.66 18.83 0.17
C ASN A 490 -24.85 18.37 1.63
N ILE A 491 -25.97 17.75 1.98
CA ILE A 491 -26.31 17.36 3.36
C ILE A 491 -25.51 16.12 3.80
N LEU A 492 -25.02 15.31 2.86
CA LEU A 492 -24.36 14.04 3.13
C LEU A 492 -22.86 14.09 2.76
N PHE A 493 -21.99 14.55 3.68
CA PHE A 493 -20.55 14.32 3.57
C PHE A 493 -19.91 14.05 4.93
N THR A 494 -20.01 12.80 5.39
CA THR A 494 -19.10 12.26 6.38
C THR A 494 -18.29 11.15 5.70
N CYS A 495 -17.07 11.47 5.27
CA CYS A 495 -16.11 10.46 4.78
C CYS A 495 -15.82 9.47 5.92
N GLY A 496 -16.43 8.28 5.85
CA GLY A 496 -16.50 7.30 6.93
C GLY A 496 -15.25 6.45 7.16
N ALA A 497 -14.04 6.95 6.87
CA ALA A 497 -12.84 6.35 7.44
C ALA A 497 -12.59 7.02 8.80
N PHE A 498 -13.16 6.46 9.87
CA PHE A 498 -12.98 6.89 11.26
C PHE A 498 -11.54 6.69 11.80
N LYS A 499 -10.52 6.92 10.98
CA LYS A 499 -9.12 7.04 11.40
C LYS A 499 -8.76 8.52 11.40
N LYS A 500 -8.35 9.07 12.54
CA LYS A 500 -7.68 10.38 12.56
C LYS A 500 -6.42 10.27 11.69
N ARG A 501 -6.46 10.87 10.49
CA ARG A 501 -5.35 10.86 9.52
C ARG A 501 -4.07 11.47 10.04
N TYR A 502 -4.21 12.47 10.90
CA TYR A 502 -3.12 13.15 11.56
C TYR A 502 -3.08 12.68 13.00
N ASP A 503 -2.66 11.43 13.17
CA ASP A 503 -2.35 10.88 14.48
C ASP A 503 -0.84 10.85 14.68
N LEU A 504 -0.42 10.75 15.95
CA LEU A 504 0.96 10.70 16.34
C LEU A 504 1.76 9.66 15.54
N GLU A 505 1.15 8.53 15.19
CA GLU A 505 1.82 7.47 14.44
C GLU A 505 2.20 7.88 13.01
N ILE A 506 1.37 8.70 12.34
CA ILE A 506 1.66 9.20 10.99
C ILE A 506 2.81 10.21 11.03
N LEU A 507 2.84 11.06 12.05
CA LEU A 507 3.96 11.96 12.29
C LEU A 507 5.25 11.18 12.59
N VAL A 508 5.19 10.17 13.46
CA VAL A 508 6.33 9.30 13.74
C VAL A 508 6.81 8.60 12.47
N ARG A 509 5.89 8.03 11.68
CA ARG A 509 6.20 7.39 10.39
C ARG A 509 6.96 8.36 9.49
N LEU A 510 6.43 9.56 9.29
CA LEU A 510 7.07 10.59 8.46
C LEU A 510 8.53 10.86 8.89
N ILE A 511 8.75 11.06 10.21
CA ILE A 511 10.09 11.36 10.76
C ILE A 511 11.03 10.14 10.62
N VAL A 512 10.55 8.94 10.90
CA VAL A 512 11.33 7.70 10.76
C VAL A 512 11.84 7.55 9.32
N TYR A 513 10.97 7.74 8.33
CA TYR A 513 11.33 7.62 6.92
C TYR A 513 12.20 8.77 6.42
N ALA A 514 12.00 10.00 6.90
CA ALA A 514 12.90 11.12 6.64
C ALA A 514 14.31 10.92 7.22
N GLY A 515 14.42 10.18 8.31
CA GLY A 515 15.71 9.83 8.90
C GLY A 515 16.52 8.81 8.10
N ILE A 516 15.89 7.97 7.27
CA ILE A 516 16.62 6.94 6.51
C ILE A 516 17.68 7.56 5.58
N PRO A 517 17.34 8.51 4.67
CA PRO A 517 18.34 9.21 3.87
C PRO A 517 19.38 9.95 4.70
N THR A 518 18.99 10.50 5.85
CA THR A 518 19.91 11.19 6.77
C THR A 518 21.01 10.25 7.26
N ILE A 519 20.64 9.03 7.64
CA ILE A 519 21.62 8.00 8.01
C ILE A 519 22.46 7.59 6.79
N VAL A 520 21.84 7.39 5.63
CA VAL A 520 22.53 6.93 4.42
C VAL A 520 23.58 7.93 3.93
N VAL A 521 23.24 9.22 3.92
CA VAL A 521 24.03 10.30 3.31
C VAL A 521 24.95 10.98 4.33
N ILE A 522 24.50 11.19 5.58
CA ILE A 522 25.26 11.94 6.59
C ILE A 522 25.82 11.00 7.68
N GLY A 523 25.06 10.00 8.09
CA GLY A 523 25.45 9.08 9.17
C GLY A 523 26.50 8.03 8.76
N CYS A 524 26.37 7.45 7.58
CA CYS A 524 27.28 6.42 7.06
C CYS A 524 28.70 6.92 6.75
N PRO A 525 28.92 8.09 6.11
CA PRO A 525 30.27 8.54 5.72
C PRO A 525 31.29 8.57 6.87
N PRO A 526 30.99 9.15 8.06
CA PRO A 526 31.93 9.13 9.19
C PRO A 526 32.28 7.71 9.66
N VAL A 527 31.30 6.79 9.62
CA VAL A 527 31.52 5.39 10.00
C VAL A 527 32.39 4.68 8.96
N PHE A 528 32.11 4.89 7.67
CA PHE A 528 32.93 4.36 6.59
C PHE A 528 34.37 4.87 6.67
N ALA A 529 34.58 6.15 7.00
CA ALA A 529 35.91 6.73 7.16
C ALA A 529 36.67 6.05 8.31
N LYS A 530 36.05 5.88 9.48
CA LYS A 530 36.66 5.21 10.64
C LYS A 530 37.00 3.74 10.37
N LEU A 531 36.23 3.06 9.53
CA LEU A 531 36.43 1.65 9.20
C LEU A 531 37.34 1.44 7.96
N GLY A 532 37.90 2.50 7.38
CA GLY A 532 38.72 2.40 6.16
C GLY A 532 37.94 1.94 4.92
N LEU A 533 36.63 2.19 4.91
CA LEU A 533 35.67 1.90 3.82
C LEU A 533 35.36 3.16 2.98
N PHE A 534 36.02 4.28 3.28
CA PHE A 534 35.89 5.55 2.59
C PHE A 534 37.12 5.78 1.73
N TYR A 535 36.91 6.14 0.46
CA TYR A 535 38.00 6.52 -0.43
C TYR A 535 38.15 8.04 -0.36
N ILE A 536 39.32 8.53 0.06
CA ILE A 536 39.66 9.95 -0.07
C ILE A 536 40.57 10.03 -1.29
N PRO A 537 40.13 10.63 -2.41
CA PRO A 537 41.03 10.90 -3.52
C PRO A 537 42.15 11.78 -3.00
N ASN A 538 43.40 11.45 -3.34
CA ASN A 538 44.54 12.29 -3.00
C ASN A 538 44.31 13.68 -3.60
N VAL A 539 43.85 14.62 -2.77
CA VAL A 539 43.95 16.05 -3.09
C VAL A 539 45.45 16.30 -3.08
N ILE A 540 46.02 16.52 -4.26
CA ILE A 540 47.37 17.08 -4.36
C ILE A 540 47.27 18.42 -3.65
N VAL A 541 47.83 18.49 -2.44
CA VAL A 541 47.95 19.70 -1.60
C VAL A 541 48.81 20.71 -2.32
#